data_AF-A0A7N2MBD1-F1
#
_entry.id   AF-A0A7N2MBD1-F1
#
_cell.length_a   1.000
_cell.length_b   1.000
_cell.length_c   1.000
_cell.angle_alpha   90.00
_cell.angle_beta   90.00
_cell.angle_gamma   90.00
#
_symmetry.space_group_name_H-M   'P 1'
#
loop_
_entity.id
_entity.type
_entity.pdbx_description
1 polymer ?
#
loop_
_entity_poly.entity_id
_entity_poly.type
_entity_poly.pdbx_seq_one_letter_code
_entity_poly.pdbx_strand_id
1 'polypeptide(L)'
;MLSSLSPSFQPHLLPTNRTLLFFPLSLSLPQSQTHKFSNPLLIPNNKSYPHLVLLAKSPNSDRAPKKAEEQKWTHEGSITESLPNGMFRVRLDNQDLILGYISGSIRKNYIRILPGDRVKVEVSRYDSTKGRITYRIRKPKE
;
A
#
# COMPACT_ATOMS: atom_id res chain seq x y z
N MET A 1 -38.60 -50.45 -22.66
CA MET A 1 -39.62 -49.73 -23.44
C MET A 1 -39.67 -48.30 -22.93
N LEU A 2 -39.12 -47.35 -23.71
CA LEU A 2 -39.49 -45.91 -23.79
C LEU A 2 -39.28 -45.07 -22.51
N SER A 3 -38.73 -43.85 -22.51
CA SER A 3 -38.35 -42.94 -23.58
C SER A 3 -37.52 -41.81 -22.97
N SER A 4 -36.36 -41.54 -23.57
CA SER A 4 -35.56 -40.32 -23.42
C SER A 4 -36.30 -39.10 -23.97
N LEU A 5 -36.40 -38.02 -23.19
CA LEU A 5 -36.80 -36.71 -23.70
C LEU A 5 -35.84 -35.63 -23.16
N SER A 6 -34.90 -35.28 -24.03
CA SER A 6 -34.05 -34.08 -23.97
C SER A 6 -34.86 -32.83 -24.34
N PRO A 7 -34.80 -31.73 -23.57
CA PRO A 7 -35.23 -30.44 -24.07
C PRO A 7 -34.06 -29.72 -24.77
N SER A 8 -34.26 -29.61 -26.08
CA SER A 8 -33.73 -28.67 -27.08
C SER A 8 -33.00 -27.42 -26.58
N PHE A 9 -31.76 -27.31 -27.04
CA PHE A 9 -30.99 -26.09 -27.30
C PHE A 9 -31.77 -25.08 -28.17
N GLN A 10 -31.81 -23.81 -27.77
CA GLN A 10 -32.10 -22.68 -28.67
C GLN A 10 -31.16 -21.52 -28.36
N PRO A 11 -30.25 -21.14 -29.28
CA PRO A 11 -29.60 -19.83 -29.23
C PRO A 11 -30.43 -18.80 -30.02
N HIS A 12 -30.95 -17.79 -29.33
CA HIS A 12 -31.57 -16.63 -29.96
C HIS A 12 -30.48 -15.72 -30.53
N LEU A 13 -30.30 -15.75 -31.85
CA LEU A 13 -29.56 -14.76 -32.63
C LEU A 13 -30.45 -13.54 -32.89
N LEU A 14 -29.84 -12.34 -32.94
CA LEU A 14 -30.18 -11.15 -33.75
C LEU A 14 -29.33 -9.95 -33.25
N PRO A 15 -29.14 -8.86 -34.02
CA PRO A 15 -28.58 -8.79 -35.37
C PRO A 15 -27.34 -7.87 -35.43
N THR A 16 -26.54 -8.09 -36.47
CA THR A 16 -25.54 -7.16 -36.99
C THR A 16 -26.15 -5.80 -37.37
N ASN A 17 -25.65 -4.70 -36.81
CA ASN A 17 -25.82 -3.37 -37.39
C ASN A 17 -24.45 -2.74 -37.68
N ARG A 18 -24.03 -2.96 -38.93
CA ARG A 18 -23.13 -2.08 -39.70
C ARG A 18 -23.86 -0.76 -39.94
N THR A 19 -23.33 0.33 -39.39
CA THR A 19 -23.55 1.66 -39.95
C THR A 19 -22.22 2.42 -39.92
N LEU A 20 -21.47 2.29 -41.00
CA LEU A 20 -20.46 3.26 -41.42
C LEU A 20 -21.16 4.26 -42.34
N LEU A 21 -21.24 5.54 -41.96
CA LEU A 21 -21.26 6.74 -42.83
C LEU A 21 -20.99 7.95 -41.90
N PHE A 22 -19.77 8.50 -41.88
CA PHE A 22 -19.38 9.70 -42.63
C PHE A 22 -20.31 10.91 -42.41
N PHE A 23 -19.90 11.89 -41.60
CA PHE A 23 -20.25 13.33 -41.69
C PHE A 23 -19.24 14.13 -40.82
N PRO A 24 -19.00 15.43 -41.05
CA PRO A 24 -17.71 15.96 -41.48
C PRO A 24 -17.04 16.91 -40.47
N LEU A 25 -15.74 17.08 -40.67
CA LEU A 25 -15.01 18.35 -40.71
C LEU A 25 -15.40 19.47 -39.72
N SER A 26 -14.45 19.72 -38.80
CA SER A 26 -14.08 21.00 -38.19
C SER A 26 -15.10 21.77 -37.33
N LEU A 27 -14.84 21.79 -36.02
CA LEU A 27 -14.88 23.05 -35.28
C LEU A 27 -13.79 23.06 -34.20
N SER A 28 -12.84 23.97 -34.39
CA SER A 28 -11.74 24.27 -33.49
C SER A 28 -12.25 24.74 -32.13
N LEU A 29 -11.90 24.01 -31.06
CA LEU A 29 -11.96 24.56 -29.70
C LEU A 29 -10.63 25.25 -29.36
N PRO A 30 -10.69 26.41 -28.69
CA PRO A 30 -9.52 27.27 -28.44
C PRO A 30 -8.56 26.62 -27.45
N GLN A 31 -7.27 26.72 -27.74
CA GLN A 31 -6.19 26.41 -26.83
C GLN A 31 -6.31 27.28 -25.58
N SER A 32 -6.71 26.68 -24.45
CA SER A 32 -6.52 27.29 -23.14
C SER A 32 -5.01 27.34 -22.86
N GLN A 33 -4.51 28.56 -22.78
CA GLN A 33 -3.12 28.95 -22.58
C GLN A 33 -2.53 28.22 -21.37
N THR A 34 -1.60 27.29 -21.62
CA THR A 34 -0.66 26.86 -20.59
C THR A 34 0.27 28.04 -20.32
N HIS A 35 0.10 28.70 -19.18
CA HIS A 35 1.04 29.71 -18.71
C HIS A 35 2.41 29.03 -18.61
N LYS A 36 3.32 29.41 -19.50
CA LYS A 36 4.71 28.96 -19.51
C LYS A 36 5.30 29.36 -18.17
N PHE A 37 5.47 28.42 -17.25
CA PHE A 37 6.44 28.59 -16.16
C PHE A 37 7.82 28.57 -16.81
N SER A 38 8.24 29.75 -17.28
CA SER A 38 9.66 30.02 -17.47
C SER A 38 10.31 29.86 -16.10
N ASN A 39 11.14 28.84 -15.94
CA ASN A 39 12.14 28.81 -14.88
C ASN A 39 13.29 29.73 -15.32
N PRO A 40 13.49 30.93 -14.72
CA PRO A 40 14.78 31.58 -14.81
C PRO A 40 15.69 30.97 -13.75
N LEU A 41 16.59 30.08 -14.18
CA LEU A 41 17.79 29.81 -13.41
C LEU A 41 18.71 31.04 -13.46
N LEU A 42 19.34 31.27 -12.31
CA LEU A 42 20.51 32.13 -12.03
C LEU A 42 20.28 33.62 -11.74
N ILE A 43 20.49 33.95 -10.47
CA ILE A 43 21.37 35.07 -10.10
C ILE A 43 22.42 34.52 -9.11
N PRO A 44 23.72 34.55 -9.47
CA PRO A 44 24.81 34.51 -8.50
C PRO A 44 25.12 35.96 -8.07
N ASN A 45 25.18 36.24 -6.77
CA ASN A 45 26.23 37.15 -6.27
C ASN A 45 26.34 37.12 -4.74
N ASN A 46 27.46 36.57 -4.30
CA ASN A 46 28.36 37.10 -3.28
C ASN A 46 27.75 38.05 -2.22
N LYS A 47 27.36 37.50 -1.07
CA LYS A 47 27.43 38.23 0.20
C LYS A 47 28.57 37.64 1.01
N SER A 48 29.66 38.41 1.03
CA SER A 48 30.81 38.35 1.92
C SER A 48 30.50 37.68 3.26
N TYR A 49 31.06 36.48 3.47
CA TYR A 49 31.22 35.93 4.80
C TYR A 49 32.55 36.47 5.35
N PRO A 50 32.56 37.19 6.48
CA PRO A 50 33.80 37.68 7.06
C PRO A 50 34.67 36.49 7.47
N HIS A 51 35.80 36.42 6.79
CA HIS A 51 37.09 35.86 7.17
C HIS A 51 37.23 35.44 8.66
N LEU A 52 37.32 34.13 8.87
CA LEU A 52 38.02 33.40 9.94
C LEU A 52 37.92 33.92 11.38
N VAL A 53 37.06 33.28 12.18
CA VAL A 53 37.40 32.91 13.55
C VAL A 53 37.23 31.40 13.71
N LEU A 54 38.36 30.70 13.73
CA LEU A 54 38.49 29.38 14.31
C LEU A 54 38.11 29.46 15.80
N LEU A 55 36.99 28.87 16.22
CA LEU A 55 36.83 28.49 17.61
C LEU A 55 35.87 27.29 17.76
N ALA A 56 36.46 26.21 18.27
CA ALA A 56 35.84 24.99 18.78
C ALA A 56 35.07 24.12 17.75
N LYS A 57 35.68 22.97 17.41
CA LYS A 57 34.91 21.73 17.26
C LYS A 57 33.95 21.65 18.45
N SER A 58 32.65 21.69 18.20
CA SER A 58 31.65 21.23 19.17
C SER A 58 31.28 19.80 18.80
N PRO A 59 31.86 18.76 19.43
CA PRO A 59 31.52 17.37 19.14
C PRO A 59 30.32 16.99 20.01
N ASN A 60 29.13 17.53 19.72
CA ASN A 60 27.92 17.01 20.37
C ASN A 60 26.63 17.23 19.56
N SER A 61 26.70 17.09 18.24
CA SER A 61 25.53 17.02 17.34
C SER A 61 25.05 15.59 17.06
N ASP A 62 25.70 14.55 17.60
CA ASP A 62 25.53 13.17 17.11
C ASP A 62 24.52 12.32 17.90
N ARG A 63 23.76 12.90 18.84
CA ARG A 63 22.60 12.22 19.42
C ARG A 63 21.32 12.83 18.87
N ALA A 64 20.98 12.42 17.65
CA ALA A 64 19.60 12.49 17.18
C ALA A 64 18.67 11.98 18.31
N PRO A 65 17.58 12.70 18.64
CA PRO A 65 16.70 12.29 19.72
C PRO A 65 16.21 10.87 19.44
N LYS A 66 16.54 9.94 20.34
CA LYS A 66 15.99 8.59 20.33
C LYS A 66 14.47 8.75 20.35
N LYS A 67 13.83 8.40 19.23
CA LYS A 67 12.38 8.47 19.03
C LYS A 67 11.68 7.99 20.31
N ALA A 68 10.83 8.84 20.88
CA ALA A 68 10.02 8.48 22.03
C ALA A 68 9.35 7.13 21.77
N GLU A 69 9.64 6.15 22.62
CA GLU A 69 9.12 4.80 22.53
C GLU A 69 7.63 4.86 22.91
N GLU A 70 6.77 5.09 21.91
CA GLU A 70 5.33 4.90 22.09
C GLU A 70 5.09 3.47 22.60
N GLN A 71 4.35 3.35 23.70
CA GLN A 71 4.01 2.06 24.27
C GLN A 71 3.17 1.26 23.27
N LYS A 72 3.74 0.15 22.83
CA LYS A 72 3.18 -0.67 21.76
C LYS A 72 2.57 -1.94 22.34
N TRP A 73 1.26 -2.03 22.21
CA TRP A 73 0.51 -3.20 22.64
C TRP A 73 0.62 -4.31 21.60
N THR A 74 1.12 -5.48 22.01
CA THR A 74 1.45 -6.58 21.09
C THR A 74 0.76 -7.88 21.51
N HIS A 75 0.17 -8.56 20.53
CA HIS A 75 -0.54 -9.82 20.69
C HIS A 75 -0.03 -10.87 19.70
N GLU A 76 -0.36 -12.13 19.98
CA GLU A 76 -0.11 -13.25 19.08
C GLU A 76 -1.42 -13.78 18.52
N GLY A 77 -1.34 -14.35 17.33
CA GLY A 77 -2.49 -14.91 16.65
C GLY A 77 -2.11 -15.77 15.46
N SER A 78 -3.13 -16.32 14.82
CA SER A 78 -3.02 -17.14 13.61
C SER A 78 -3.76 -16.47 12.46
N ILE A 79 -3.20 -16.56 11.26
CA ILE A 79 -3.85 -16.03 10.07
C ILE A 79 -4.90 -17.01 9.59
N THR A 80 -6.12 -16.54 9.42
CA THR A 80 -7.24 -17.33 8.93
C THR A 80 -7.33 -17.25 7.41
N GLU A 81 -7.31 -16.04 6.86
CA GLU A 81 -7.54 -15.79 5.44
C GLU A 81 -6.68 -14.65 4.91
N SER A 82 -6.29 -14.73 3.64
CA SER A 82 -5.65 -13.65 2.89
C SER A 82 -6.67 -12.88 2.07
N LEU A 83 -6.68 -11.56 2.18
CA LEU A 83 -7.57 -10.68 1.42
C LEU A 83 -6.85 -10.08 0.20
N PRO A 84 -7.58 -9.77 -0.89
CA PRO A 84 -6.99 -9.31 -2.15
C PRO A 84 -6.30 -7.95 -2.06
N ASN A 85 -6.60 -7.15 -1.04
CA ASN A 85 -5.97 -5.85 -0.78
C ASN A 85 -4.61 -5.96 -0.05
N GLY A 86 -4.05 -7.17 0.07
CA GLY A 86 -2.81 -7.40 0.81
C GLY A 86 -2.98 -7.28 2.33
N MET A 87 -4.22 -7.37 2.81
CA MET A 87 -4.57 -7.51 4.22
C MET A 87 -4.80 -8.97 4.56
N PHE A 88 -4.79 -9.28 5.86
CA PHE A 88 -5.02 -10.63 6.36
C PHE A 88 -6.05 -10.58 7.47
N ARG A 89 -6.93 -11.59 7.51
CA ARG A 89 -7.76 -11.84 8.69
C ARG A 89 -6.92 -12.62 9.68
N VAL A 90 -6.72 -12.05 10.86
CA VAL A 90 -5.95 -12.67 11.94
C VAL A 90 -6.89 -12.97 13.10
N ARG A 91 -6.91 -14.22 13.52
CA ARG A 91 -7.55 -14.65 14.77
C ARG A 91 -6.53 -14.52 15.88
N LEU A 92 -6.73 -13.55 16.77
CA LEU A 92 -5.93 -13.39 17.97
C LEU A 92 -6.19 -14.54 18.95
N ASP A 93 -5.24 -14.77 19.85
CA ASP A 93 -5.40 -15.77 20.92
C ASP A 93 -6.54 -15.40 21.89
N ASN A 94 -6.93 -14.12 21.93
CA ASN A 94 -8.12 -13.61 22.62
C ASN A 94 -9.45 -13.98 21.91
N GLN A 95 -9.39 -14.76 20.83
CA GLN A 95 -10.53 -15.16 19.98
C GLN A 95 -11.12 -14.06 19.07
N ASP A 96 -10.65 -12.83 19.18
CA ASP A 96 -11.04 -11.73 18.29
C ASP A 96 -10.48 -11.89 16.87
N LEU A 97 -11.30 -11.51 15.89
CA LEU A 97 -10.93 -11.46 14.48
C LEU A 97 -10.59 -10.02 14.11
N ILE A 98 -9.35 -9.79 13.68
CA ILE A 98 -8.85 -8.46 13.31
C ILE A 98 -8.35 -8.43 11.88
N LEU A 99 -8.33 -7.23 11.31
CA LEU A 99 -7.73 -6.92 10.01
C LEU A 99 -6.28 -6.50 10.19
N GLY A 100 -5.35 -7.35 9.75
CA GLY A 100 -3.92 -7.14 9.84
C GLY A 100 -3.33 -6.65 8.52
N TYR A 101 -2.52 -5.59 8.55
CA TYR A 101 -1.66 -5.22 7.44
C TYR A 101 -0.20 -5.54 7.73
N ILE A 102 0.56 -5.79 6.68
CA ILE A 102 1.97 -6.14 6.78
C ILE A 102 2.81 -4.91 7.14
N SER A 103 3.69 -5.03 8.14
CA SER A 103 4.69 -3.99 8.45
C SER A 103 5.72 -3.81 7.34
N GLY A 104 6.32 -2.63 7.26
CA GLY A 104 7.40 -2.36 6.30
C GLY A 104 8.59 -3.31 6.46
N SER A 105 8.86 -3.82 7.67
CA SER A 105 9.96 -4.78 7.90
C SER A 105 9.71 -6.10 7.17
N ILE A 106 8.50 -6.66 7.27
CA ILE A 106 8.13 -7.88 6.54
C ILE A 106 8.28 -7.68 5.04
N ARG A 107 7.87 -6.52 4.50
CA ARG A 107 8.03 -6.18 3.07
C ARG A 107 9.51 -6.12 2.66
N LYS A 108 10.35 -5.45 3.45
CA LYS A 108 11.80 -5.35 3.20
C LYS A 108 12.51 -6.69 3.26
N ASN A 109 12.09 -7.56 4.18
CA ASN A 109 12.66 -8.89 4.38
C ASN A 109 12.04 -9.96 3.45
N TYR A 110 11.14 -9.59 2.53
CA TYR A 110 10.45 -10.50 1.61
C TYR A 110 9.78 -11.70 2.31
N ILE A 111 9.33 -11.51 3.55
CA ILE A 111 8.69 -12.58 4.32
C ILE A 111 7.26 -12.77 3.79
N ARG A 112 7.00 -13.95 3.24
CA ARG A 112 5.67 -14.35 2.77
C ARG A 112 4.84 -14.87 3.93
N ILE A 113 3.62 -14.34 4.01
CA ILE A 113 2.62 -14.66 5.03
C ILE A 113 1.51 -15.45 4.35
N LEU A 114 1.23 -16.65 4.86
CA LEU A 114 0.21 -17.56 4.34
C LEU A 114 -0.88 -17.80 5.39
N PRO A 115 -2.10 -18.21 4.99
CA PRO A 115 -3.10 -18.70 5.93
C PRO A 115 -2.54 -19.90 6.71
N GLY A 116 -2.80 -19.93 8.02
CA GLY A 116 -2.25 -20.90 8.95
C GLY A 116 -0.95 -20.47 9.66
N ASP A 117 -0.30 -19.39 9.24
CA ASP A 117 0.89 -18.88 9.91
C ASP A 117 0.57 -18.27 11.29
N ARG A 118 1.44 -18.54 12.27
CA ARG A 118 1.45 -17.84 13.57
C ARG A 118 2.22 -16.55 13.44
N VAL A 119 1.61 -15.45 13.86
CA VAL A 119 2.18 -14.10 13.72
C VAL A 119 2.01 -13.28 14.98
N LYS A 120 2.92 -12.32 15.15
CA LYS A 120 2.87 -11.30 16.18
C LYS A 120 2.31 -10.02 15.59
N VAL A 121 1.23 -9.51 16.19
CA VAL A 121 0.47 -8.36 15.74
C VAL A 121 0.51 -7.26 16.78
N GLU A 122 0.83 -6.07 16.34
CA GLU A 122 0.76 -4.85 17.14
C GLU A 122 -0.60 -4.22 16.91
N VAL A 123 -1.40 -4.12 17.96
CA VAL A 123 -2.74 -3.55 17.88
C VAL A 123 -2.66 -2.07 18.22
N SER A 124 -3.41 -1.25 17.48
CA SER A 124 -3.48 0.17 17.76
C SER A 124 -4.21 0.40 19.08
N ARG A 125 -3.77 1.39 19.87
CA ARG A 125 -4.48 1.77 21.11
C ARG A 125 -5.91 2.24 20.85
N TYR A 126 -6.15 2.81 19.67
CA TYR A 126 -7.43 3.39 19.31
C TYR A 126 -8.38 2.36 18.69
N ASP A 127 -7.84 1.44 17.89
CA ASP A 127 -8.63 0.47 17.13
C ASP A 127 -8.17 -0.95 17.45
N SER A 128 -8.97 -1.71 18.22
CA SER A 128 -8.69 -3.12 18.49
C SER A 128 -8.99 -4.03 17.29
N THR A 129 -9.76 -3.56 16.31
CA THR A 129 -10.14 -4.32 15.10
C THR A 129 -9.06 -4.33 14.03
N LYS A 130 -8.05 -3.46 14.14
CA LYS A 130 -6.98 -3.29 13.15
C LYS A 130 -5.63 -3.50 13.81
N GLY A 131 -4.74 -4.20 13.11
CA GLY A 131 -3.41 -4.50 13.63
C GLY A 131 -2.33 -4.44 12.56
N ARG A 132 -1.10 -4.30 13.03
CA ARG A 132 0.11 -4.32 12.20
C ARG A 132 0.90 -5.59 12.47
N ILE A 133 1.09 -6.40 11.42
CA ILE A 133 1.83 -7.66 11.49
C ILE A 133 3.33 -7.36 11.46
N THR A 134 4.03 -7.63 12.56
CA THR A 134 5.45 -7.30 12.71
C THR A 134 6.34 -8.49 12.42
N TYR A 135 5.96 -9.68 12.90
CA TYR A 135 6.82 -10.85 12.84
C TYR A 135 6.03 -12.13 12.61
N ARG A 136 6.63 -13.10 11.90
CA ARG A 136 6.11 -14.46 11.73
C ARG A 136 6.88 -15.40 12.66
N ILE A 137 6.15 -16.06 13.55
CA ILE A 137 6.73 -16.98 14.54
C ILE A 137 7.05 -18.30 13.83
N ARG A 138 8.33 -18.69 13.84
CA ARG A 138 8.78 -20.00 13.38
C ARG A 138 8.86 -20.91 14.60
N LYS A 139 8.27 -22.12 14.51
CA LYS A 139 8.52 -23.14 15.53
C LYS A 139 10.00 -23.55 15.45
N PRO A 140 10.72 -23.68 16.58
CA PRO A 140 12.03 -24.29 16.58
C PRO A 140 11.90 -25.73 16.04
N LYS A 141 12.89 -26.16 15.24
CA LYS A 141 12.99 -27.57 14.85
C LYS A 141 13.53 -28.33 16.07
N GLU A 142 12.75 -29.27 16.58
CA GLU A 142 13.23 -30.29 17.53
C GLU A 142 14.16 -31.29 16.83
#